data_AF-A0A536TUC4-F1
#
_entry.id   AF-A0A536TUC4-F1
#
_cell.length_a   1.000
_cell.length_b   1.000
_cell.length_c   1.000
_cell.angle_alpha   90.00
_cell.angle_beta   90.00
_cell.angle_gamma   90.00
#
_symmetry.space_group_name_H-M   'P 1'
#
loop_
_entity.id
_entity.type
_entity.pdbx_description
1 polymer ?
#
loop_
_entity_poly.entity_id
_entity_poly.type
_entity_poly.pdbx_seq_one_letter_code
_entity_poly.pdbx_strand_id
1 'polypeptide(L)' 'TADDVVFSIARALHKNSQRSFQLRGILEARKVDDLTVDFLLAAPDAVLPEKLIYVGIMSKAWSLAHGVAEPQNYNAKQET' A
#
# COMPACT_ATOMS: atom_id res chain seq x y z
N THR A 1 2.25 9.67 8.78
CA THR A 1 2.71 8.90 9.95
C THR A 1 2.86 7.44 9.57
N ALA A 2 3.29 6.56 10.48
CA ALA A 2 3.31 5.12 10.23
C ALA A 2 1.93 4.56 9.80
N ASP A 3 0.82 5.13 10.30
CA ASP A 3 -0.54 4.74 9.90
C ASP A 3 -0.83 4.96 8.42
N ASP A 4 -0.31 6.06 7.85
CA ASP A 4 -0.46 6.39 6.42
C ASP A 4 0.34 5.40 5.54
N VAL A 5 1.50 4.95 6.03
CA VAL A 5 2.33 3.97 5.34
C VAL A 5 1.63 2.61 5.31
N VAL A 6 1.17 2.11 6.46
CA VAL A 6 0.43 0.84 6.56
C VAL A 6 -0.82 0.87 5.66
N PHE A 7 -1.59 1.95 5.72
CA PHE A 7 -2.75 2.14 4.83
C PHE A 7 -2.35 2.11 3.35
N SER A 8 -1.32 2.86 2.97
CA SER A 8 -0.91 2.96 1.57
C SER A 8 -0.37 1.64 1.01
N ILE A 9 0.37 0.87 1.82
CA ILE A 9 0.87 -0.46 1.42
C ILE A 9 -0.26 -1.47 1.28
N ALA A 10 -1.20 -1.51 2.23
CA ALA A 10 -2.38 -2.37 2.11
C ALA A 10 -3.21 -2.03 0.85
N ARG A 11 -3.41 -0.73 0.59
CA ARG A 11 -4.07 -0.24 -0.63
C ARG A 11 -3.28 -0.62 -1.88
N ALA A 12 -1.96 -0.55 -1.86
CA ALA A 12 -1.11 -0.91 -3.00
C ALA A 12 -1.09 -2.43 -3.29
N LEU A 13 -1.24 -3.27 -2.26
CA LEU A 13 -1.35 -4.74 -2.36
C LEU A 13 -2.75 -5.22 -2.77
N HIS A 14 -3.77 -4.35 -2.69
CA HIS A 14 -5.14 -4.70 -3.04
C HIS A 14 -5.27 -5.20 -4.48
N LYS A 15 -6.16 -6.16 -4.74
CA LYS A 15 -6.33 -6.82 -6.04
C LYS A 15 -6.63 -5.87 -7.21
N ASN A 16 -7.24 -4.71 -6.94
CA ASN A 16 -7.53 -3.69 -7.97
C ASN A 16 -6.34 -2.76 -8.25
N SER A 17 -5.30 -2.80 -7.42
CA SER A 17 -4.14 -1.92 -7.53
C SER A 17 -3.26 -2.30 -8.72
N GLN A 18 -2.98 -1.31 -9.56
CA GLN A 18 -1.98 -1.41 -10.65
C GLN A 18 -0.53 -1.45 -10.14
N ARG A 19 -0.33 -1.33 -8.81
CA ARG A 19 0.99 -1.43 -8.14
C ARG A 19 1.24 -2.80 -7.50
N SER A 20 0.21 -3.65 -7.40
CA SER A 20 0.30 -4.94 -6.70
C SER A 20 1.37 -5.87 -7.28
N PHE A 21 1.57 -5.84 -8.59
CA PHE A 21 2.58 -6.64 -9.28
C PHE A 21 4.02 -6.29 -8.84
N GLN A 22 4.35 -5.00 -8.73
CA GLN A 22 5.68 -4.54 -8.32
C GLN A 22 5.99 -4.91 -6.86
N LEU A 23 4.96 -5.02 -6.02
CA LEU A 23 5.09 -5.33 -4.60
C LEU A 23 5.01 -6.84 -4.29
N ARG A 24 5.13 -7.70 -5.30
CA ARG A 24 5.16 -9.16 -5.11
C ARG A 24 6.21 -9.55 -4.07
N GLY A 25 5.77 -10.38 -3.11
CA GLY A 25 6.59 -10.88 -2.01
C GLY A 25 6.37 -10.15 -0.69
N ILE A 26 5.81 -8.93 -0.71
CA ILE A 26 5.36 -8.23 0.50
C ILE A 26 4.00 -8.82 0.89
N LEU A 27 3.90 -9.31 2.13
CA LEU A 27 2.66 -9.85 2.70
C LEU A 27 1.83 -8.74 3.36
N GLU A 28 2.48 -7.88 4.14
CA GLU A 28 1.85 -6.73 4.78
C GLU A 28 2.89 -5.74 5.33
N ALA A 29 2.42 -4.55 5.71
CA ALA A 29 3.16 -3.58 6.51
C ALA A 29 2.47 -3.42 7.88
N ARG A 30 3.25 -3.37 8.95
CA ARG A 30 2.75 -3.25 10.33
C ARG A 30 3.35 -2.01 11.01
N LYS A 31 2.52 -1.26 11.70
CA LYS A 31 2.98 -0.14 12.55
C LYS A 31 3.64 -0.73 13.81
N VAL A 32 4.87 -0.33 14.08
CA VAL A 32 5.57 -0.64 15.34
C VAL A 32 5.33 0.48 16.35
N ASP A 33 5.54 1.72 15.91
CA ASP A 33 5.27 2.96 16.65
C ASP A 33 4.90 4.08 15.66
N ASP A 34 4.82 5.34 16.11
CA ASP A 34 4.35 6.46 15.28
C ASP A 34 5.23 6.78 14.05
N LEU A 35 6.50 6.38 14.06
CA LEU A 35 7.48 6.65 13.00
C LEU A 35 8.19 5.39 12.48
N THR A 36 7.81 4.21 12.96
CA THR A 36 8.43 2.92 12.59
C THR A 36 7.41 1.96 11.99
N VAL A 37 7.78 1.34 10.86
CA VAL A 37 6.96 0.34 10.15
C VAL A 37 7.81 -0.86 9.78
N ASP A 38 7.29 -2.05 10.09
CA ASP A 38 7.85 -3.32 9.67
C ASP A 38 7.15 -3.84 8.41
N PHE A 39 7.92 -4.45 7.51
CA PHE A 39 7.41 -5.14 6.33
C PHE A 39 7.56 -6.65 6.51
N LEU A 40 6.44 -7.37 6.46
CA LEU A 40 6.47 -8.83 6.46
C LEU A 40 6.61 -9.31 5.01
N LEU A 41 7.64 -10.11 4.75
CA LEU A 41 7.94 -10.65 3.43
C LEU A 41 7.74 -12.17 3.41
N ALA A 42 7.32 -12.70 2.26
CA ALA A 42 7.19 -14.14 2.05
C ALA A 42 8.57 -14.84 1.94
N ALA A 43 9.61 -14.11 1.57
CA ALA A 43 10.99 -14.56 1.45
C ALA A 43 11.95 -13.35 1.54
N PRO A 44 13.24 -13.54 1.83
CA PRO A 44 14.23 -12.48 1.75
C PRO A 44 14.25 -11.80 0.37
N ASP A 45 14.35 -10.47 0.36
CA ASP A 45 14.29 -9.68 -0.87
C ASP A 45 15.31 -8.53 -0.82
N ALA A 46 16.40 -8.69 -1.58
CA ALA A 46 17.48 -7.71 -1.63
C ALA A 46 17.12 -6.42 -2.37
N VAL A 47 16.05 -6.44 -3.17
CA VAL A 47 15.60 -5.28 -3.96
C VAL A 47 14.30 -4.67 -3.41
N LEU A 48 13.99 -4.95 -2.13
CA LEU A 48 12.83 -4.37 -1.45
C LEU A 48 12.80 -2.83 -1.57
N PRO A 49 13.91 -2.09 -1.34
CA PRO A 49 13.88 -0.63 -1.45
C PRO A 49 13.41 -0.13 -2.82
N GLU A 50 13.87 -0.77 -3.90
CA GLU A 50 13.52 -0.40 -5.28
C GLU A 50 12.04 -0.63 -5.58
N LYS A 51 11.43 -1.67 -4.99
CA LYS A 51 10.00 -1.95 -5.13
C LYS A 51 9.12 -0.84 -4.54
N LEU A 52 9.63 -0.12 -3.54
CA LEU A 52 8.87 0.91 -2.81
C LEU A 52 8.90 2.29 -3.49
N ILE A 53 9.83 2.54 -4.41
CA ILE A 53 10.05 3.87 -5.03
C ILE A 53 8.78 4.44 -5.69
N TYR A 54 7.93 3.57 -6.25
CA TYR A 54 6.71 3.97 -6.96
C TYR A 54 5.44 3.90 -6.12
N VAL A 55 5.55 3.67 -4.81
CA VAL A 55 4.44 3.67 -3.87
C VAL A 55 4.33 5.04 -3.20
N GLY A 56 3.36 5.84 -3.65
CA GLY A 56 3.02 7.09 -2.98
C GLY A 56 2.37 6.81 -1.62
N ILE A 57 2.79 7.55 -0.59
CA ILE A 57 2.14 7.51 0.73
C ILE A 57 1.01 8.54 0.76
N MET A 58 -0.21 8.05 1.00
CA MET A 58 -1.43 8.85 1.06
C MET A 58 -1.87 9.06 2.50
N SER A 59 -2.48 10.20 2.80
CA SER A 59 -3.13 10.41 4.10
C SER A 59 -4.32 9.46 4.24
N LYS A 60 -4.27 8.56 5.23
CA LYS A 60 -5.35 7.63 5.55
C LYS A 60 -6.64 8.39 5.88
N ALA A 61 -6.54 9.40 6.73
CA ALA A 61 -7.70 10.19 7.15
C ALA A 61 -8.39 10.87 5.97
N TRP A 62 -7.62 11.48 5.07
CA TRP A 62 -8.16 12.11 3.87
C TRP A 62 -8.82 11.08 2.94
N SER A 63 -8.15 9.94 2.69
CA SER A 63 -8.69 8.90 1.80
C SER A 63 -10.01 8.32 2.31
N LEU A 64 -10.15 8.11 3.62
CA LEU A 64 -11.40 7.65 4.21
C LEU A 64 -12.52 8.70 4.09
N ALA A 65 -12.20 9.97 4.35
CA ALA A 65 -13.18 11.06 4.26
C ALA A 65 -13.72 11.29 2.84
N HIS A 66 -12.98 10.88 1.81
CA HIS A 66 -13.34 11.06 0.40
C HIS A 66 -13.74 9.74 -0.30
N GLY A 67 -13.94 8.65 0.45
CA GLY A 67 -14.41 7.38 -0.12
C GLY A 67 -13.39 6.67 -1.03
N VAL A 68 -12.10 7.00 -0.93
CA VAL A 68 -11.01 6.43 -1.74
C VAL A 68 -10.10 5.48 -0.93
N ALA A 69 -10.71 4.74 0.00
CA ALA A 69 -10.02 3.77 0.84
C ALA A 69 -9.37 2.64 0.01
N GLU A 70 -10.05 2.20 -1.06
CA GLU A 70 -9.55 1.21 -2.00
C GLU A 70 -9.01 1.88 -3.29
N PRO A 71 -8.13 1.20 -4.05
CA PRO A 71 -7.79 1.64 -5.41
C PRO A 71 -8.99 1.51 -6.34
N GLN A 72 -9.04 2.38 -7.35
CA GLN A 72 -10.08 2.36 -8.38
C GLN A 72 -10.27 0.98 -9.00
N ASN A 73 -11.52 0.54 -9.08
CA ASN A 73 -11.87 -0.71 -9.73
C ASN A 73 -12.16 -0.51 -11.23
N TYR A 74 -11.10 -0.53 -12.04
CA TYR A 74 -11.23 -0.44 -13.51
C TYR A 74 -11.99 -1.64 -14.10
N ASN A 75 -11.88 -2.83 -13.51
CA ASN A 75 -12.58 -4.03 -14.01
C ASN A 75 -14.10 -3.90 -13.88
N ALA A 76 -14.57 -3.22 -12.83
CA ALA A 76 -15.99 -2.92 -12.62
C ALA A 76 -16.45 -1.63 -13.31
N LYS A 77 -15.57 -0.97 -14.11
CA LYS A 77 -15.83 0.33 -14.74
C LYS A 77 -16.33 1.37 -13.73
N GLN A 78 -15.70 1.41 -12.56
CA GLN A 78 -15.98 2.45 -11.58
C GLN A 78 -15.62 3.81 -12.18
N GLU A 79 -16.51 4.78 -12.07
CA GLU A 79 -16.27 6.18 -12.44
C GLU A 79 -15.51 6.92 -11.32
N THR A 80 -14.84 8.02 -11.67
CA THR A 80 -14.06 8.87 -10.74
C THR A 80 -14.82 10.11 -10.31
#